data_AF-A0A9D8J9U8-F1
#
_entry.id   AF-A0A9D8J9U8-F1
#
_cell.length_a   1.000
_cell.length_b   1.000
_cell.length_c   1.000
_cell.angle_alpha   90.00
_cell.angle_beta   90.00
_cell.angle_gamma   90.00
#
_symmetry.space_group_name_H-M   'P 1'
#
loop_
_entity.id
_entity.type
_entity.pdbx_description
1 polymer ?
#
loop_
_entity_poly.entity_id
_entity_poly.type
_entity_poly.pdbx_seq_one_letter_code
_entity_poly.pdbx_strand_id
1 'polypeptide(L)'
;MRTKAAILRLLGLVSIGSLCLTAIEACSPAPLEGDRRLAVGAEGSIGGSQPCLKLADPVPGYEVQIQGLMAKYCVSCHTEPKQPPYLATYEQVKSAAAASKAAIIRGSMPVKPVVMSEPEKALFSAWVDGQMPAKDGVAVAPGSGSQASTGQATTVPATQINTVANCKKPSPAPAPGPVTAVPGAGTFPGPGPTSGPSAAPPNTPVSYAAVIAPYLQAKCNSCHRVGGTPPVLTDFASAKLGAARSLVRMKAQTMPLTGGNTAKEIGDFELWIQGGMLP
;
A
#
# COMPACT_ATOMS: atom_id res chain seq x y z
N MET A 1 52.70 -3.81 35.93
CA MET A 1 52.77 -5.27 36.18
C MET A 1 51.47 -5.87 35.67
N ARG A 2 51.50 -6.59 34.52
CA ARG A 2 51.14 -8.03 34.36
C ARG A 2 49.73 -8.33 34.90
N THR A 3 48.74 -8.73 34.09
CA THR A 3 48.71 -10.02 33.39
C THR A 3 47.82 -10.01 32.13
N LYS A 4 48.29 -10.73 31.11
CA LYS A 4 47.59 -11.11 29.88
C LYS A 4 46.75 -12.37 30.13
N ALA A 5 45.61 -12.51 29.47
CA ALA A 5 45.00 -13.83 29.20
C ALA A 5 44.37 -13.82 27.81
N ALA A 6 44.97 -14.61 26.92
CA ALA A 6 44.49 -14.92 25.59
C ALA A 6 43.62 -16.18 25.66
N ILE A 7 42.52 -16.23 24.90
CA ILE A 7 41.82 -17.47 24.60
C ILE A 7 41.64 -17.56 23.08
N LEU A 8 42.04 -18.73 22.60
CA LEU A 8 42.33 -19.17 21.25
C LEU A 8 41.28 -20.22 20.85
N ARG A 9 41.09 -20.41 19.54
CA ARG A 9 40.37 -21.52 18.85
C ARG A 9 38.86 -21.27 18.67
N LEU A 10 38.22 -21.70 17.57
CA LEU A 10 38.48 -22.83 16.69
C LEU A 10 37.95 -22.53 15.27
N LEU A 11 38.76 -22.86 14.27
CA LEU A 11 38.39 -22.94 12.86
C LEU A 11 37.44 -24.13 12.63
N GLY A 12 36.38 -23.91 11.84
CA GLY A 12 35.53 -24.97 11.29
C GLY A 12 35.32 -24.73 9.80
N LEU A 13 36.29 -25.14 8.98
CA LEU A 13 36.12 -25.35 7.54
C LEU A 13 35.27 -26.61 7.33
N VAL A 14 34.12 -26.51 6.68
CA VAL A 14 33.46 -27.66 6.05
C VAL A 14 33.45 -27.41 4.56
N SER A 15 34.36 -28.12 3.88
CA SER A 15 34.44 -28.30 2.44
C SER A 15 33.69 -29.58 2.10
N ILE A 16 32.63 -29.49 1.30
CA ILE A 16 32.09 -30.63 0.56
C ILE A 16 31.77 -30.13 -0.84
N GLY A 17 32.65 -30.44 -1.77
CA GLY A 17 32.31 -30.45 -3.18
C GLY A 17 31.48 -31.68 -3.51
N SER A 18 30.63 -31.59 -4.52
CA SER A 18 30.42 -32.70 -5.45
C SER A 18 29.86 -32.19 -6.76
N LEU A 19 30.43 -32.73 -7.83
CA LEU A 19 30.13 -32.46 -9.22
C LEU A 19 28.72 -32.90 -9.59
N CYS A 20 28.10 -32.17 -10.53
CA CYS A 20 27.38 -32.80 -11.63
C CYS A 20 27.47 -31.90 -12.87
N LEU A 21 28.45 -32.24 -13.70
CA LEU A 21 28.63 -31.77 -15.06
C LEU A 21 28.00 -32.82 -15.98
N THR A 22 26.92 -32.48 -16.68
CA THR A 22 26.55 -33.15 -17.94
C THR A 22 26.06 -32.11 -18.93
N ALA A 23 26.83 -31.99 -20.02
CA ALA A 23 26.44 -31.35 -21.26
C ALA A 23 25.94 -32.44 -22.22
N ILE A 24 24.82 -32.20 -22.90
CA ILE A 24 24.37 -32.86 -24.14
C ILE A 24 23.54 -31.78 -24.86
N GLU A 25 24.12 -31.04 -25.80
CA GLU A 25 24.26 -31.33 -27.24
C GLU A 25 22.96 -31.09 -28.02
N ALA A 26 23.10 -30.24 -29.04
CA ALA A 26 22.04 -29.70 -29.87
C ALA A 26 21.44 -30.74 -30.82
N CYS A 27 20.14 -30.58 -31.15
CA CYS A 27 19.63 -30.91 -32.47
C CYS A 27 18.28 -30.23 -32.70
N SER A 28 18.29 -29.23 -33.59
CA SER A 28 17.10 -28.72 -34.27
C SER A 28 16.90 -29.55 -35.54
N PRO A 29 15.65 -29.87 -35.91
CA PRO A 29 15.25 -29.51 -37.27
C PRO A 29 13.80 -29.00 -37.39
N ALA A 30 13.62 -27.94 -38.19
CA ALA A 30 12.42 -27.70 -39.02
C ALA A 30 12.40 -28.73 -40.18
N PRO A 31 11.34 -28.95 -41.01
CA PRO A 31 10.28 -28.03 -41.47
C PRO A 31 8.87 -28.70 -41.50
N LEU A 32 7.74 -28.10 -41.92
CA LEU A 32 7.35 -27.78 -43.30
C LEU A 32 6.02 -26.99 -43.34
N GLU A 33 5.95 -26.14 -44.34
CA GLU A 33 4.79 -25.45 -44.88
C GLU A 33 3.51 -26.30 -45.01
N GLY A 34 2.37 -25.63 -44.78
CA GLY A 34 1.03 -26.10 -45.10
C GLY A 34 0.05 -24.92 -45.15
N ASP A 35 0.09 -24.19 -46.26
CA ASP A 35 -0.83 -23.12 -46.64
C ASP A 35 -2.32 -23.50 -46.50
N ARG A 36 -3.10 -22.66 -45.81
CA ARG A 36 -4.37 -22.16 -46.38
C ARG A 36 -4.88 -20.90 -45.70
N ARG A 37 -4.76 -19.80 -46.44
CA ARG A 37 -5.48 -18.54 -46.27
C ARG A 37 -7.00 -18.79 -46.18
N LEU A 38 -7.64 -18.18 -45.18
CA LEU A 38 -8.90 -17.46 -45.36
C LEU A 38 -8.84 -16.19 -44.51
N ALA A 39 -8.91 -15.06 -45.19
CA ALA A 39 -8.91 -13.73 -44.63
C ALA A 39 -10.31 -13.37 -44.08
N VAL A 40 -10.37 -13.02 -42.79
CA VAL A 40 -11.34 -12.10 -42.15
C VAL A 40 -10.55 -11.58 -40.93
N GLY A 41 -10.10 -10.33 -40.87
CA GLY A 41 -10.94 -9.15 -40.71
C GLY A 41 -11.26 -8.93 -39.22
N ALA A 42 -10.90 -7.75 -38.70
CA ALA A 42 -11.24 -7.20 -37.38
C ALA A 42 -10.21 -7.37 -36.25
N GLU A 43 -9.29 -6.40 -36.26
CA GLU A 43 -8.77 -5.64 -35.12
C GLU A 43 -9.52 -5.85 -33.78
N GLY A 44 -8.82 -6.46 -32.82
CA GLY A 44 -9.25 -6.59 -31.44
C GLY A 44 -8.06 -6.45 -30.51
N SER A 45 -7.30 -5.36 -30.67
CA SER A 45 -6.22 -4.99 -29.75
C SER A 45 -6.81 -4.78 -28.36
N ILE A 46 -6.66 -5.77 -27.47
CA ILE A 46 -6.88 -5.63 -26.03
C ILE A 46 -5.65 -4.92 -25.43
N GLY A 47 -5.20 -3.86 -26.09
CA GLY A 47 -4.19 -2.92 -25.62
C GLY A 47 -4.88 -1.89 -24.75
N GLY A 48 -5.31 -2.30 -23.55
CA GLY A 48 -5.56 -1.37 -22.47
C GLY A 48 -4.23 -0.80 -22.01
N SER A 49 -3.68 0.14 -22.79
CA SER A 49 -2.58 0.99 -22.37
C SER A 49 -3.04 1.70 -21.10
N GLN A 50 -2.67 1.13 -19.94
CA GLN A 50 -2.53 1.94 -18.75
C GLN A 50 -1.66 3.11 -19.17
N PRO A 51 -2.13 4.36 -19.05
CA PRO A 51 -1.26 5.48 -19.32
C PRO A 51 -0.04 5.30 -18.43
N CYS A 52 1.13 5.20 -19.07
CA CYS A 52 2.40 5.30 -18.37
C CYS A 52 2.33 6.62 -17.60
N LEU A 53 2.09 6.55 -16.29
CA LEU A 53 2.16 7.70 -15.40
C LEU A 53 3.57 8.25 -15.58
N LYS A 54 3.69 9.33 -16.36
CA LYS A 54 4.92 10.09 -16.46
C LYS A 54 5.31 10.47 -15.04
N LEU A 55 6.60 10.37 -14.76
CA LEU A 55 7.19 10.76 -13.48
C LEU A 55 6.64 12.14 -13.05
N ALA A 56 5.95 12.12 -11.91
CA ALA A 56 5.66 13.24 -11.01
C ALA A 56 4.91 14.44 -11.60
N ASP A 57 3.67 14.22 -12.04
CA ASP A 57 2.69 15.30 -11.90
C ASP A 57 2.64 15.72 -10.40
N PRO A 58 2.66 17.03 -10.10
CA PRO A 58 2.68 17.49 -8.72
C PRO A 58 1.48 16.92 -7.96
N VAL A 59 1.73 16.37 -6.77
CA VAL A 59 0.64 15.89 -5.91
C VAL A 59 -0.19 17.13 -5.56
N PRO A 60 -1.50 17.10 -5.84
CA PRO A 60 -2.38 18.24 -5.53
C PRO A 60 -2.36 18.49 -4.04
N GLY A 61 -2.22 19.74 -3.60
CA GLY A 61 -2.31 20.14 -2.22
C GLY A 61 -3.76 20.19 -1.72
N TYR A 62 -3.92 20.17 -0.40
CA TYR A 62 -5.24 20.29 0.21
C TYR A 62 -5.92 21.62 -0.15
N GLU A 63 -5.22 22.74 0.06
CA GLU A 63 -5.76 24.10 -0.10
C GLU A 63 -6.27 24.39 -1.53
N VAL A 64 -5.62 23.84 -2.55
CA VAL A 64 -5.93 24.22 -3.94
C VAL A 64 -7.01 23.35 -4.55
N GLN A 65 -7.01 22.04 -4.27
CA GLN A 65 -7.87 21.11 -5.01
C GLN A 65 -8.78 20.26 -4.12
N ILE A 66 -8.31 19.84 -2.94
CA ILE A 66 -9.06 18.91 -2.09
C ILE A 66 -10.06 19.63 -1.20
N GLN A 67 -9.75 20.84 -0.74
CA GLN A 67 -10.67 21.64 0.07
C GLN A 67 -12.00 21.87 -0.66
N GLY A 68 -11.95 22.14 -1.97
CA GLY A 68 -13.13 22.24 -2.81
C GLY A 68 -13.96 20.96 -2.86
N LEU A 69 -13.29 19.80 -2.96
CA LEU A 69 -13.98 18.49 -2.91
C LEU A 69 -14.64 18.24 -1.55
N MET A 70 -13.95 18.56 -0.45
CA MET A 70 -14.49 18.36 0.90
C MET A 70 -15.71 19.24 1.13
N ALA A 71 -15.64 20.52 0.76
CA ALA A 71 -16.76 21.45 0.86
C ALA A 71 -17.97 20.99 0.01
N LYS A 72 -17.71 20.53 -1.23
CA LYS A 72 -18.74 20.10 -2.17
C LYS A 72 -19.43 18.79 -1.77
N TYR A 73 -18.68 17.82 -1.27
CA TYR A 73 -19.18 16.44 -1.11
C TYR A 73 -19.30 15.95 0.33
N CYS A 74 -18.54 16.50 1.26
CA CYS A 74 -18.34 15.87 2.57
C CYS A 74 -18.88 16.71 3.72
N VAL A 75 -18.48 18.00 3.79
CA VAL A 75 -18.71 18.86 4.96
C VAL A 75 -20.19 19.05 5.28
N SER A 76 -21.08 19.07 4.28
CA SER A 76 -22.51 19.26 4.49
C SER A 76 -23.16 18.19 5.39
N CYS A 77 -22.62 16.97 5.38
CA CYS A 77 -23.01 15.86 6.25
C CYS A 77 -22.05 15.70 7.43
N HIS A 78 -20.75 15.89 7.20
CA HIS A 78 -19.68 15.69 8.17
C HIS A 78 -19.31 16.98 8.93
N THR A 79 -20.31 17.68 9.44
CA THR A 79 -20.16 18.87 10.28
C THR A 79 -20.85 18.67 11.62
N GLU A 80 -20.45 19.42 12.63
CA GLU A 80 -21.18 19.45 13.90
C GLU A 80 -22.53 20.18 13.72
N PRO A 81 -23.63 19.67 14.30
CA PRO A 81 -23.76 18.46 15.13
C PRO A 81 -24.21 17.20 14.34
N LYS A 82 -24.15 17.21 13.00
CA LYS A 82 -24.80 16.21 12.14
C LYS A 82 -24.21 14.80 12.25
N GLN A 83 -22.97 14.61 11.80
CA GLN A 83 -22.41 13.26 11.71
C GLN A 83 -20.87 13.24 11.81
N PRO A 84 -20.28 12.44 12.74
CA PRO A 84 -18.84 12.23 12.77
C PRO A 84 -18.36 11.24 11.68
N PRO A 85 -17.07 11.25 11.30
CA PRO A 85 -16.06 12.22 11.72
C PRO A 85 -16.39 13.62 11.18
N TYR A 86 -16.03 14.66 11.94
CA TYR A 86 -16.16 16.03 11.48
C TYR A 86 -15.00 16.36 10.54
N LEU A 87 -15.27 17.08 9.45
CA LEU A 87 -14.33 17.31 8.34
C LEU A 87 -14.15 18.80 8.02
N ALA A 88 -14.30 19.66 9.03
CA ALA A 88 -14.22 21.11 8.85
C ALA A 88 -12.79 21.63 8.69
N THR A 89 -11.79 20.91 9.23
CA THR A 89 -10.38 21.32 9.18
C THR A 89 -9.52 20.33 8.40
N TYR A 90 -8.36 20.78 7.92
CA TYR A 90 -7.40 19.93 7.23
C TYR A 90 -6.96 18.72 8.08
N GLU A 91 -6.63 18.93 9.36
CA GLU A 91 -6.21 17.84 10.26
C GLU A 91 -7.32 16.80 10.46
N GLN A 92 -8.56 17.27 10.58
CA GLN A 92 -9.74 16.42 10.63
C GLN A 92 -9.89 15.58 9.36
N VAL A 93 -9.80 16.21 8.18
CA VAL A 93 -9.86 15.51 6.89
C VAL A 93 -8.73 14.50 6.76
N LYS A 94 -7.50 14.90 7.08
CA LYS A 94 -6.30 14.04 7.04
C LYS A 94 -6.47 12.81 7.92
N SER A 95 -7.00 12.96 9.13
CA SER A 95 -7.23 11.83 10.05
C SER A 95 -8.26 10.81 9.51
N ALA A 96 -9.23 11.27 8.71
CA ALA A 96 -10.28 10.43 8.15
C ALA A 96 -9.98 9.94 6.72
N ALA A 97 -8.97 10.49 6.04
CA ALA A 97 -8.82 10.41 4.59
C ALA A 97 -8.69 8.97 4.05
N ALA A 98 -7.96 8.10 4.74
CA ALA A 98 -7.81 6.70 4.31
C ALA A 98 -9.14 5.93 4.36
N ALA A 99 -9.96 6.19 5.38
CA ALA A 99 -11.30 5.61 5.50
C ALA A 99 -12.26 6.21 4.47
N SER A 100 -12.23 7.53 4.28
CA SER A 100 -13.01 8.25 3.26
C SER A 100 -12.71 7.75 1.87
N LYS A 101 -11.43 7.55 1.51
CA LYS A 101 -11.01 6.98 0.22
C LYS A 101 -11.64 5.61 -0.01
N ALA A 102 -11.62 4.72 0.98
CA ALA A 102 -12.24 3.40 0.88
C ALA A 102 -13.77 3.46 0.75
N ALA A 103 -14.43 4.42 1.42
CA ALA A 103 -15.87 4.63 1.31
C ALA A 103 -16.28 5.17 -0.07
N ILE A 104 -15.49 6.09 -0.63
CA ILE A 104 -15.68 6.67 -1.96
C ILE A 104 -15.51 5.62 -3.06
N ILE A 105 -14.44 4.81 -2.99
CA ILE A 105 -14.17 3.74 -3.98
C ILE A 105 -15.30 2.70 -3.99
N ARG A 106 -15.88 2.39 -2.82
CA ARG A 106 -17.03 1.46 -2.71
C ARG A 106 -18.38 2.10 -3.04
N GLY A 107 -18.40 3.39 -3.39
CA GLY A 107 -19.64 4.11 -3.70
C GLY A 107 -20.58 4.32 -2.52
N SER A 108 -20.11 4.15 -1.28
CA SER A 108 -20.88 4.40 -0.06
C SER A 108 -20.87 5.87 0.37
N MET A 109 -19.93 6.66 -0.17
CA MET A 109 -19.83 8.10 0.03
C MET A 109 -19.48 8.79 -1.30
N PRO A 110 -19.99 10.02 -1.55
CA PRO A 110 -21.05 10.69 -0.78
C PRO A 110 -22.40 9.98 -0.91
N VAL A 111 -23.32 10.26 0.04
CA VAL A 111 -24.68 9.69 0.03
C VAL A 111 -25.48 10.31 -1.12
N LYS A 112 -26.25 9.47 -1.83
CA LYS A 112 -27.13 9.90 -2.93
C LYS A 112 -28.07 11.04 -2.50
N PRO A 113 -28.40 11.98 -3.40
CA PRO A 113 -28.23 11.91 -4.86
C PRO A 113 -26.87 12.39 -5.37
N VAL A 114 -26.02 12.92 -4.50
CA VAL A 114 -24.72 13.47 -4.91
C VAL A 114 -23.77 12.32 -5.20
N VAL A 115 -23.12 12.35 -6.36
CA VAL A 115 -22.11 11.35 -6.76
C VAL A 115 -20.87 12.09 -7.20
N MET A 116 -19.72 11.74 -6.61
CA MET A 116 -18.42 12.24 -7.08
C MET A 116 -18.14 11.68 -8.47
N SER A 117 -17.68 12.54 -9.39
CA SER A 117 -17.23 12.10 -10.70
C SER A 117 -15.94 11.27 -10.59
N GLU A 118 -15.67 10.39 -11.56
CA GLU A 118 -14.45 9.58 -11.57
C GLU A 118 -13.15 10.41 -11.51
N PRO A 119 -13.02 11.55 -12.23
CA PRO A 119 -11.85 12.43 -12.08
C PRO A 119 -11.65 12.96 -10.65
N GLU A 120 -12.74 13.35 -9.96
CA GLU A 120 -12.66 13.86 -8.59
C GLU A 120 -12.29 12.73 -7.59
N LYS A 121 -12.77 11.50 -7.83
CA LYS A 121 -12.37 10.33 -7.03
C LYS A 121 -10.88 10.01 -7.21
N ALA A 122 -10.39 10.07 -8.44
CA ALA A 122 -8.98 9.88 -8.75
C ALA A 122 -8.12 10.95 -8.08
N LEU A 123 -8.56 12.21 -8.14
CA LEU A 123 -7.89 13.34 -7.51
C LEU A 123 -7.77 13.18 -5.99
N PHE A 124 -8.88 12.87 -5.31
CA PHE A 124 -8.85 12.60 -3.87
C PHE A 124 -7.96 11.41 -3.55
N SER A 125 -8.03 10.34 -4.35
CA SER A 125 -7.20 9.15 -4.16
C SER A 125 -5.70 9.44 -4.27
N ALA A 126 -5.31 10.25 -5.25
CA ALA A 126 -3.93 10.67 -5.48
C ALA A 126 -3.39 11.54 -4.33
N TRP A 127 -4.20 12.46 -3.80
CA TRP A 127 -3.83 13.25 -2.62
C TRP A 127 -3.58 12.36 -1.39
N VAL A 128 -4.46 11.38 -1.14
CA VAL A 128 -4.28 10.43 -0.04
C VAL A 128 -3.00 9.60 -0.21
N ASP A 129 -2.74 9.10 -1.42
CA ASP A 129 -1.53 8.30 -1.70
C ASP A 129 -0.24 9.14 -1.61
N GLY A 130 -0.33 10.42 -1.97
CA GLY A 130 0.73 11.42 -1.85
C GLY A 130 0.98 11.92 -0.43
N GLN A 131 0.51 11.23 0.61
CA GLN A 131 0.66 11.59 2.02
C GLN A 131 -0.06 12.88 2.43
N MET A 132 -1.10 13.26 1.68
CA MET A 132 -2.02 14.33 2.02
C MET A 132 -1.32 15.67 2.30
N PRO A 133 -0.55 16.24 1.35
CA PRO A 133 0.11 17.52 1.58
C PRO A 133 -0.93 18.64 1.81
N ALA A 134 -0.65 19.54 2.75
CA ALA A 134 -1.53 20.68 3.06
C ALA A 134 -1.53 21.71 1.93
N LYS A 135 -0.35 22.04 1.41
CA LYS A 135 -0.13 22.98 0.31
C LYS A 135 0.24 22.21 -0.94
N ASP A 136 0.03 22.83 -2.10
CA ASP A 136 0.63 22.33 -3.33
C ASP A 136 2.14 22.24 -3.10
N GLY A 137 2.68 21.04 -3.26
CA GLY A 137 4.08 20.77 -3.02
C GLY A 137 4.60 19.91 -4.16
N VAL A 138 5.86 20.17 -4.53
CA VAL A 138 6.66 19.13 -5.19
C VAL A 138 6.52 17.90 -4.31
N ALA A 139 5.98 16.82 -4.87
CA ALA A 139 5.78 15.56 -4.15
C ALA A 139 7.01 15.32 -3.28
N VAL A 140 6.84 15.31 -1.96
CA VAL A 140 7.97 15.07 -1.07
C VAL A 140 8.39 13.64 -1.38
N ALA A 141 9.47 13.51 -2.16
CA ALA A 141 10.02 12.23 -2.51
C ALA A 141 10.20 11.48 -1.18
N PRO A 142 9.69 10.24 -1.05
CA PRO A 142 9.78 9.51 0.20
C PRO A 142 11.27 9.26 0.49
N GLY A 143 11.88 10.09 1.35
CA GLY A 143 13.30 9.94 1.70
C GLY A 143 14.14 11.19 1.99
N SER A 144 13.60 12.40 2.17
CA SER A 144 14.44 13.53 2.63
C SER A 144 14.05 14.02 4.01
N GLY A 145 14.90 13.70 4.98
CA GLY A 145 14.80 14.17 6.35
C GLY A 145 14.96 15.69 6.45
N SER A 146 14.08 16.29 7.24
CA SER A 146 14.25 17.50 8.05
C SER A 146 15.25 18.56 7.56
N GLN A 147 14.74 19.63 6.95
CA GLN A 147 15.25 20.98 7.19
C GLN A 147 14.09 21.95 7.39
N ALA A 148 14.12 22.66 8.51
CA ALA A 148 13.29 23.82 8.74
C ALA A 148 13.67 24.91 7.73
N SER A 149 12.70 25.41 6.97
CA SER A 149 12.88 26.59 6.13
C SER A 149 11.71 27.55 6.32
N THR A 150 12.05 28.70 6.88
CA THR A 150 11.22 29.90 7.00
C THR A 150 11.01 30.54 5.62
N GLY A 151 9.73 30.68 5.25
CA GLY A 151 9.15 31.83 4.55
C GLY A 151 9.64 32.18 3.14
N GLN A 152 8.81 31.87 2.13
CA GLN A 152 8.38 32.90 1.17
C GLN A 152 7.14 32.42 0.41
N ALA A 153 6.07 33.22 0.47
CA ALA A 153 4.85 33.01 -0.30
C ALA A 153 5.03 33.64 -1.68
N THR A 154 5.13 32.81 -2.71
CA THR A 154 5.04 33.24 -4.10
C THR A 154 3.65 32.88 -4.62
N THR A 155 2.83 33.90 -4.85
CA THR A 155 1.51 33.78 -5.46
C THR A 155 1.67 33.47 -6.94
N VAL A 156 1.17 32.32 -7.40
CA VAL A 156 1.03 32.00 -8.83
C VAL A 156 -0.45 32.08 -9.20
N PRO A 157 -0.84 32.76 -10.29
CA PRO A 157 -2.24 32.86 -10.69
C PRO A 157 -2.78 31.51 -11.20
N ALA A 158 -4.00 31.18 -10.77
CA ALA A 158 -4.71 29.99 -11.18
C ALA A 158 -5.13 30.06 -12.66
N THR A 159 -4.53 29.22 -13.49
CA THR A 159 -5.00 28.96 -14.86
C THR A 159 -6.03 27.84 -14.82
N GLN A 160 -7.24 28.11 -15.33
CA GLN A 160 -8.27 27.09 -15.56
C GLN A 160 -7.77 26.03 -16.54
N ILE A 161 -7.73 24.78 -16.11
CA ILE A 161 -7.52 23.63 -16.99
C ILE A 161 -8.89 22.98 -17.21
N ASN A 162 -9.44 23.21 -18.39
CA ASN A 162 -10.68 22.61 -18.85
C ASN A 162 -10.30 21.55 -19.89
N THR A 163 -10.33 20.26 -19.57
CA THR A 163 -10.45 19.18 -20.56
C THR A 163 -10.94 17.90 -19.88
N VAL A 164 -12.09 17.40 -20.32
CA VAL A 164 -12.69 16.13 -19.90
C VAL A 164 -12.53 15.15 -21.07
N ALA A 165 -11.84 14.03 -20.86
CA ALA A 165 -11.91 12.87 -21.75
C ALA A 165 -12.88 11.84 -21.12
N ASN A 166 -13.85 11.43 -21.92
CA ASN A 166 -14.99 10.60 -21.56
C ASN A 166 -14.57 9.15 -21.26
N CYS A 167 -14.83 8.64 -20.05
CA CYS A 167 -14.56 7.25 -19.68
C CYS A 167 -15.85 6.44 -19.57
N LYS A 168 -15.92 5.34 -20.33
CA LYS A 168 -17.05 4.41 -20.37
C LYS A 168 -17.09 3.54 -19.11
N LYS A 169 -18.29 3.40 -18.54
CA LYS A 169 -18.63 2.71 -17.28
C LYS A 169 -18.26 1.21 -17.30
N PRO A 170 -17.51 0.67 -16.32
CA PRO A 170 -17.33 -0.77 -16.15
C PRO A 170 -18.54 -1.44 -15.48
N SER A 171 -18.76 -2.71 -15.84
CA SER A 171 -19.84 -3.58 -15.32
C SER A 171 -19.69 -3.89 -13.82
N PRO A 172 -20.79 -4.13 -13.11
CA PRO A 172 -20.77 -4.47 -11.68
C PRO A 172 -20.18 -5.86 -11.42
N ALA A 173 -19.43 -5.98 -10.33
CA ALA A 173 -18.89 -7.24 -9.82
C ALA A 173 -20.00 -8.13 -9.19
N PRO A 174 -19.86 -9.46 -9.26
CA PRO A 174 -20.81 -10.39 -8.65
C PRO A 174 -20.80 -10.32 -7.12
N ALA A 175 -21.96 -10.59 -6.52
CA ALA A 175 -22.18 -10.56 -5.08
C ALA A 175 -21.36 -11.66 -4.35
N PRO A 176 -20.84 -11.39 -3.14
CA PRO A 176 -20.17 -12.41 -2.34
C PRO A 176 -21.18 -13.46 -1.87
N GLY A 177 -20.82 -14.74 -2.06
CA GLY A 177 -21.56 -15.89 -1.54
C GLY A 177 -21.45 -16.03 -0.01
N PRO A 178 -22.30 -16.88 0.60
CA PRO A 178 -22.41 -17.01 2.05
C PRO A 178 -21.17 -17.70 2.64
N VAL A 179 -20.64 -17.14 3.73
CA VAL A 179 -19.56 -17.74 4.52
C VAL A 179 -20.15 -18.61 5.63
N THR A 180 -19.75 -19.88 5.67
CA THR A 180 -20.12 -20.83 6.72
C THR A 180 -19.25 -20.59 7.96
N ALA A 181 -19.89 -20.53 9.13
CA ALA A 181 -19.22 -20.36 10.42
C ALA A 181 -18.39 -21.60 10.82
N VAL A 182 -17.19 -21.39 11.36
CA VAL A 182 -16.35 -22.43 11.96
C VAL A 182 -16.41 -22.29 13.49
N PRO A 183 -16.85 -23.31 14.24
CA PRO A 183 -16.73 -23.34 15.69
C PRO A 183 -15.42 -24.02 16.11
N GLY A 184 -14.64 -23.38 16.99
CA GLY A 184 -13.42 -23.99 17.52
C GLY A 184 -12.63 -23.05 18.42
N ALA A 185 -13.13 -22.82 19.64
CA ALA A 185 -12.41 -22.13 20.70
C ALA A 185 -11.39 -23.10 21.34
N GLY A 186 -10.11 -22.90 21.05
CA GLY A 186 -9.00 -23.52 21.77
C GLY A 186 -8.50 -22.60 22.88
N THR A 187 -8.44 -23.11 24.10
CA THR A 187 -7.95 -22.44 25.30
C THR A 187 -6.46 -22.12 25.18
N PHE A 188 -6.09 -20.84 25.29
CA PHE A 188 -4.68 -20.41 25.36
C PHE A 188 -4.20 -20.36 26.82
N PRO A 189 -3.01 -20.87 27.16
CA PRO A 189 -2.42 -20.75 28.49
C PRO A 189 -2.03 -19.30 28.81
N GLY A 190 -2.22 -18.92 30.08
CA GLY A 190 -2.16 -17.56 30.59
C GLY A 190 -0.78 -16.88 30.59
N PRO A 191 -0.75 -15.61 31.03
CA PRO A 191 0.40 -14.72 30.88
C PRO A 191 1.52 -15.07 31.86
N GLY A 192 2.70 -15.37 31.30
CA GLY A 192 3.98 -15.44 32.03
C GLY A 192 4.57 -14.05 32.30
N PRO A 193 5.65 -13.98 33.10
CA PRO A 193 5.97 -12.87 33.99
C PRO A 193 6.41 -11.58 33.28
N THR A 194 6.04 -10.47 33.90
CA THR A 194 6.39 -9.10 33.51
C THR A 194 7.89 -8.85 33.62
N SER A 195 8.57 -8.86 32.48
CA SER A 195 9.95 -8.38 32.32
C SER A 195 10.04 -6.89 32.60
N GLY A 196 11.03 -6.50 33.41
CA GLY A 196 11.34 -5.10 33.76
C GLY A 196 11.73 -4.23 32.55
N PRO A 197 11.98 -2.92 32.77
CA PRO A 197 12.18 -1.95 31.71
C PRO A 197 13.42 -2.29 30.86
N SER A 198 13.17 -2.92 29.72
CA SER A 198 14.16 -3.13 28.66
C SER A 198 14.58 -1.76 28.14
N ALA A 199 15.88 -1.46 28.20
CA ALA A 199 16.45 -0.30 27.53
C ALA A 199 15.91 -0.23 26.10
N ALA A 200 15.38 0.94 25.70
CA ALA A 200 14.79 1.13 24.39
C ALA A 200 15.81 0.68 23.33
N PRO A 201 15.51 -0.36 22.52
CA PRO A 201 16.45 -0.81 21.52
C PRO A 201 16.79 0.34 20.57
N PRO A 202 18.02 0.39 20.03
CA PRO A 202 18.38 1.40 19.05
C PRO A 202 17.33 1.43 17.93
N ASN A 203 16.88 2.64 17.59
CA ASN A 203 15.92 2.91 16.51
C ASN A 203 16.53 2.56 15.14
N THR A 204 16.81 1.29 14.91
CA THR A 204 17.24 0.81 13.60
C THR A 204 16.04 0.93 12.68
N PRO A 205 16.13 1.67 11.56
CA PRO A 205 15.04 1.79 10.61
C PRO A 205 14.60 0.41 10.13
N VAL A 206 13.30 0.15 10.18
CA VAL A 206 12.71 -1.07 9.61
C VAL A 206 12.55 -0.85 8.12
N SER A 207 13.12 -1.74 7.29
CA SER A 207 12.98 -1.70 5.83
C SER A 207 12.05 -2.78 5.31
N TYR A 208 11.46 -2.55 4.14
CA TYR A 208 10.51 -3.50 3.56
C TYR A 208 11.18 -4.82 3.21
N ALA A 209 12.27 -4.78 2.43
CA ALA A 209 12.94 -5.99 1.97
C ALA A 209 13.47 -6.86 3.12
N ALA A 210 14.02 -6.26 4.18
CA ALA A 210 14.68 -7.02 5.25
C ALA A 210 13.70 -7.55 6.31
N VAL A 211 12.62 -6.83 6.61
CA VAL A 211 11.76 -7.13 7.76
C VAL A 211 10.32 -7.40 7.34
N ILE A 212 9.73 -6.53 6.53
CA ILE A 212 8.28 -6.59 6.24
C ILE A 212 7.93 -7.63 5.18
N ALA A 213 8.71 -7.72 4.11
CA ALA A 213 8.46 -8.64 3.00
C ALA A 213 8.41 -10.11 3.48
N PRO A 214 9.31 -10.60 4.35
CA PRO A 214 9.20 -11.93 4.94
C PRO A 214 7.87 -12.17 5.68
N TYR A 215 7.38 -11.19 6.45
CA TYR A 215 6.11 -11.31 7.18
C TYR A 215 4.92 -11.42 6.21
N LEU A 216 4.88 -10.55 5.20
CA LEU A 216 3.82 -10.57 4.19
C LEU A 216 3.85 -11.86 3.37
N GLN A 217 5.03 -12.33 2.98
CA GLN A 217 5.18 -13.57 2.23
C GLN A 217 4.71 -14.78 3.03
N ALA A 218 5.07 -14.86 4.31
CA ALA A 218 4.71 -15.98 5.17
C ALA A 218 3.22 -16.03 5.50
N LYS A 219 2.57 -14.88 5.70
CA LYS A 219 1.22 -14.82 6.31
C LYS A 219 0.13 -14.23 5.43
N CYS A 220 0.47 -13.37 4.49
CA CYS A 220 -0.50 -12.54 3.78
C CYS A 220 -0.63 -12.92 2.30
N ASN A 221 0.48 -13.19 1.60
CA ASN A 221 0.53 -13.31 0.15
C ASN A 221 -0.24 -14.52 -0.40
N SER A 222 -0.51 -15.53 0.43
CA SER A 222 -1.39 -16.66 0.08
C SER A 222 -2.85 -16.24 -0.17
N CYS A 223 -3.28 -15.08 0.33
CA CYS A 223 -4.60 -14.51 0.06
C CYS A 223 -4.51 -13.16 -0.67
N HIS A 224 -3.53 -12.33 -0.31
CA HIS A 224 -3.33 -10.95 -0.76
C HIS A 224 -2.38 -10.83 -1.96
N ARG A 225 -2.62 -11.62 -3.00
CA ARG A 225 -1.86 -11.58 -4.28
C ARG A 225 -2.69 -11.00 -5.40
N VAL A 226 -2.07 -10.79 -6.57
CA VAL A 226 -2.79 -10.48 -7.81
C VAL A 226 -3.83 -11.56 -8.10
N GLY A 227 -5.08 -11.14 -8.34
CA GLY A 227 -6.23 -12.04 -8.50
C GLY A 227 -6.78 -12.65 -7.18
N GLY A 228 -6.19 -12.31 -6.03
CA GLY A 228 -6.64 -12.71 -4.71
C GLY A 228 -7.56 -11.67 -4.04
N THR A 229 -7.61 -11.72 -2.71
CA THR A 229 -8.37 -10.75 -1.90
C THR A 229 -7.59 -9.44 -1.80
N PRO A 230 -8.15 -8.28 -2.20
CA PRO A 230 -7.46 -7.01 -2.06
C PRO A 230 -7.25 -6.61 -0.58
N PRO A 231 -6.20 -5.84 -0.24
CA PRO A 231 -5.18 -5.31 -1.15
C PRO A 231 -4.19 -6.38 -1.65
N VAL A 232 -3.50 -6.10 -2.76
CA VAL A 232 -2.33 -6.88 -3.18
C VAL A 232 -1.15 -6.45 -2.30
N LEU A 233 -0.40 -7.41 -1.76
CA LEU A 233 0.70 -7.20 -0.80
C LEU A 233 2.00 -7.92 -1.22
N THR A 234 2.08 -8.32 -2.49
CA THR A 234 3.18 -9.17 -3.00
C THR A 234 4.46 -8.42 -3.33
N ASP A 235 4.41 -7.10 -3.39
CA ASP A 235 5.55 -6.24 -3.73
C ASP A 235 5.52 -4.95 -2.89
N PHE A 236 6.63 -4.23 -2.87
CA PHE A 236 6.78 -3.02 -2.07
C PHE A 236 5.72 -1.96 -2.38
N ALA A 237 5.45 -1.70 -3.66
CA ALA A 237 4.54 -0.63 -4.07
C ALA A 237 3.10 -0.95 -3.65
N SER A 238 2.65 -2.18 -3.87
CA SER A 238 1.32 -2.63 -3.49
C SER A 238 1.15 -2.76 -1.97
N ALA A 239 2.17 -3.27 -1.26
CA ALA A 239 2.21 -3.31 0.20
C ALA A 239 2.15 -1.90 0.82
N LYS A 240 2.89 -0.94 0.27
CA LYS A 240 2.88 0.46 0.71
C LYS A 240 1.49 1.09 0.63
N LEU A 241 0.75 0.85 -0.46
CA LEU A 241 -0.63 1.33 -0.64
C LEU A 241 -1.62 0.67 0.34
N GLY A 242 -1.34 -0.56 0.78
CA GLY A 242 -2.17 -1.32 1.71
C GLY A 242 -1.82 -1.12 3.18
N ALA A 243 -0.64 -0.59 3.49
CA ALA A 243 0.01 -0.70 4.80
C ALA A 243 -0.88 -0.23 5.97
N ALA A 244 -1.40 1.00 5.92
CA ALA A 244 -2.22 1.54 7.01
C ALA A 244 -3.46 0.68 7.31
N ARG A 245 -4.14 0.17 6.26
CA ARG A 245 -5.30 -0.72 6.43
C ARG A 245 -4.90 -2.07 6.98
N SER A 246 -3.80 -2.64 6.49
CA SER A 246 -3.26 -3.90 6.99
C SER A 246 -2.93 -3.79 8.47
N LEU A 247 -2.26 -2.72 8.91
CA LEU A 247 -1.91 -2.52 10.32
C LEU A 247 -3.14 -2.50 11.24
N VAL A 248 -4.24 -1.86 10.84
CA VAL A 248 -5.50 -1.88 11.61
C VAL A 248 -6.01 -3.31 11.80
N ARG A 249 -5.97 -4.13 10.75
CA ARG A 249 -6.41 -5.53 10.80
C ARG A 249 -5.47 -6.41 11.63
N MET A 250 -4.17 -6.17 11.53
CA MET A 250 -3.14 -6.85 12.32
C MET A 250 -3.30 -6.53 13.81
N LYS A 251 -3.43 -5.25 14.18
CA LYS A 251 -3.67 -4.81 15.57
C LYS A 251 -4.96 -5.40 16.15
N ALA A 252 -6.01 -5.49 15.33
CA ALA A 252 -7.26 -6.11 15.72
C ALA A 252 -7.21 -7.66 15.75
N GLN A 253 -6.08 -8.28 15.38
CA GLN A 253 -5.92 -9.73 15.26
C GLN A 253 -7.00 -10.39 14.37
N THR A 254 -7.48 -9.66 13.36
CA THR A 254 -8.49 -10.16 12.40
C THR A 254 -7.86 -10.69 11.10
N MET A 255 -6.57 -10.40 10.90
CA MET A 255 -5.73 -10.96 9.84
C MET A 255 -4.31 -11.18 10.41
N PRO A 256 -3.59 -12.25 10.00
CA PRO A 256 -4.08 -13.34 9.15
C PRO A 256 -5.14 -14.19 9.86
N LEU A 257 -5.99 -14.87 9.08
CA LEU A 257 -7.06 -15.74 9.62
C LEU A 257 -6.51 -16.93 10.43
N THR A 258 -5.26 -17.32 10.17
CA THR A 258 -4.57 -18.40 10.86
C THR A 258 -3.27 -17.90 11.47
N GLY A 259 -3.01 -18.24 12.74
CA GLY A 259 -1.73 -17.99 13.41
C GLY A 259 -1.47 -16.56 13.91
N GLY A 260 -2.35 -15.59 13.60
CA GLY A 260 -2.27 -14.20 14.09
C GLY A 260 -0.96 -13.47 13.78
N ASN A 261 -0.83 -12.23 14.26
CA ASN A 261 0.44 -11.51 14.26
C ASN A 261 0.97 -11.42 15.70
N THR A 262 2.26 -11.68 15.86
CA THR A 262 2.96 -11.44 17.12
C THR A 262 3.06 -9.94 17.40
N ALA A 263 3.26 -9.56 18.66
CA ALA A 263 3.48 -8.17 19.05
C ALA A 263 4.69 -7.56 18.32
N LYS A 264 5.75 -8.35 18.10
CA LYS A 264 6.94 -7.93 17.36
C LYS A 264 6.61 -7.61 15.90
N GLU A 265 5.89 -8.49 15.20
CA GLU A 265 5.50 -8.26 13.80
C GLU A 265 4.64 -7.01 13.64
N ILE A 266 3.71 -6.77 14.56
CA ILE A 266 2.89 -5.55 14.58
C ILE A 266 3.75 -4.31 14.81
N GLY A 267 4.67 -4.37 15.78
CA GLY A 267 5.58 -3.27 16.10
C GLY A 267 6.51 -2.92 14.93
N ASP A 268 7.11 -3.92 14.28
CA ASP A 268 7.97 -3.72 13.11
C ASP A 268 7.18 -3.10 11.94
N PHE A 269 5.95 -3.56 11.69
CA PHE A 269 5.10 -3.00 10.64
C PHE A 269 4.70 -1.55 10.93
N GLU A 270 4.42 -1.22 12.20
CA GLU A 270 4.14 0.14 12.64
C GLU A 270 5.36 1.05 12.51
N LEU A 271 6.56 0.58 12.91
CA LEU A 271 7.81 1.32 12.75
C LEU A 271 8.15 1.56 11.27
N TRP A 272 7.91 0.57 10.40
CA TRP A 272 8.08 0.75 8.96
C TRP A 272 7.17 1.84 8.39
N ILE A 273 5.89 1.89 8.81
CA ILE A 273 4.96 2.95 8.41
C ILE A 273 5.43 4.32 8.94
N GLN A 274 5.79 4.41 10.22
CA GLN A 274 6.25 5.65 10.85
C GLN A 274 7.57 6.15 10.23
N GLY A 275 8.44 5.24 9.79
CA GLY A 275 9.69 5.53 9.09
C GLY A 275 9.55 5.90 7.62
N GLY A 276 8.33 6.13 7.11
CA GLY A 276 8.09 6.52 5.72
C GLY A 276 8.04 5.37 4.72
N MET A 277 7.90 4.12 5.21
CA MET A 277 7.82 2.90 4.43
C MET A 277 9.03 2.74 3.50
N LEU A 278 10.21 2.57 4.11
CA LEU A 278 11.48 2.38 3.40
C LEU A 278 11.47 1.06 2.60
N PRO A 279 11.99 1.03 1.36
CA PRO A 279 12.05 -0.18 0.54
C PRO A 279 12.96 -1.28 1.12
#